data_AF-A0A5B7BRK3-F1
#
_entry.id   AF-A0A5B7BRK3-F1
#
_cell.length_a   1.000
_cell.length_b   1.000
_cell.length_c   1.000
_cell.angle_alpha   90.00
_cell.angle_beta   90.00
_cell.angle_gamma   90.00
#
_symmetry.space_group_name_H-M   'P 1'
#
loop_
_entity.id
_entity.type
_entity.pdbx_description
1 polymer ?
#
loop_
_entity_poly.entity_id
_entity_poly.type
_entity_poly.pdbx_seq_one_letter_code
_entity_poly.pdbx_strand_id
1 'polypeptide(L)'
;VSMLLNLRRSATLHLSRVSILSPLRLHSTLPLTSTPDHTTPDPNPVKPLTKPELKTLVLTQYRHGKFHNLIRNVVASPSVLLTACQNLTPTPHNNAPNSLTIDSVSTHFLSVQEMADELGENRFDFDSCCVAVPPSRKKGESLVLPNLKLKVAIEAVRMVLEVVYDDRLATFAYGGRVGMGRHTAIRYLKN
;
A
#
# COMPACT_ATOMS: atom_id res chain seq x y z
N VAL A 1 -22.27 47.75 30.41
CA VAL A 1 -21.98 48.20 29.03
C VAL A 1 -21.37 47.02 28.29
N SER A 2 -22.16 46.38 27.43
CA SER A 2 -21.81 45.17 26.69
C SER A 2 -21.27 45.57 25.32
N MET A 3 -20.10 45.10 24.91
CA MET A 3 -19.57 45.32 23.56
C MET A 3 -19.42 43.99 22.82
N LEU A 4 -20.17 43.90 21.72
CA LEU A 4 -20.25 42.77 20.79
C LEU A 4 -18.90 42.49 20.11
N LEU A 5 -18.54 41.21 20.06
CA LEU A 5 -17.53 40.66 19.16
C LEU A 5 -18.11 40.52 17.75
N ASN A 6 -17.66 41.38 16.83
CA ASN A 6 -17.98 41.28 15.40
C ASN A 6 -17.12 40.21 14.72
N LEU A 7 -17.72 39.07 14.39
CA LEU A 7 -17.09 38.02 13.58
C LEU A 7 -17.21 38.38 12.08
N ARG A 8 -16.15 38.93 11.50
CA ARG A 8 -16.05 39.14 10.05
C ARG A 8 -15.89 37.79 9.34
N ARG A 9 -16.97 37.31 8.72
CA ARG A 9 -16.94 36.36 7.60
C ARG A 9 -16.36 37.06 6.37
N SER A 10 -15.35 36.47 5.73
CA SER A 10 -15.14 36.50 4.27
C SER A 10 -13.94 35.66 3.88
N ALA A 11 -14.15 34.66 3.01
CA ALA A 11 -13.36 34.44 1.79
C ALA A 11 -13.96 33.24 1.05
N THR A 12 -14.81 33.55 0.08
CA THR A 12 -15.33 32.65 -0.95
C THR A 12 -14.16 32.20 -1.82
N LEU A 13 -13.82 30.91 -1.83
CA LEU A 13 -12.82 30.38 -2.75
C LEU A 13 -13.48 30.21 -4.13
N HIS A 14 -13.08 31.08 -5.05
CA HIS A 14 -13.44 31.03 -6.46
C HIS A 14 -12.68 29.87 -7.12
N LEU A 15 -13.39 28.76 -7.38
CA LEU A 15 -12.83 27.59 -8.05
C LEU A 15 -12.73 27.89 -9.56
N SER A 16 -11.58 28.41 -9.98
CA SER A 16 -11.26 28.64 -11.39
C SER A 16 -11.22 27.30 -12.13
N ARG A 17 -12.11 27.17 -13.10
CA ARG A 17 -12.30 26.04 -14.02
C ARG A 17 -11.00 25.82 -14.82
N VAL A 18 -10.23 24.79 -14.46
CA VAL A 18 -9.10 24.33 -15.27
C VAL A 18 -9.63 23.34 -16.31
N SER A 19 -9.69 23.80 -17.56
CA SER A 19 -9.93 22.95 -18.73
C SER A 19 -8.71 22.05 -18.92
N ILE A 20 -8.83 20.75 -18.62
CA ILE A 20 -7.79 19.78 -18.96
C ILE A 20 -8.08 19.21 -20.34
N LEU A 21 -7.15 19.52 -21.23
CA LEU A 21 -7.03 19.04 -22.59
C LEU A 21 -6.99 17.50 -22.66
N SER A 22 -7.49 17.02 -23.80
CA SER A 22 -7.55 15.65 -24.31
C SER A 22 -6.29 14.80 -24.04
N PRO A 23 -6.43 13.47 -23.79
CA PRO A 23 -5.28 12.58 -23.81
C PRO A 23 -4.82 12.33 -25.26
N LEU A 24 -3.61 12.79 -25.58
CA LEU A 24 -2.88 12.41 -26.78
C LEU A 24 -2.60 10.91 -26.76
N ARG A 25 -3.12 10.21 -27.77
CA ARG A 25 -2.68 8.88 -28.21
C ARG A 25 -1.17 8.89 -28.46
N LEU A 26 -0.42 8.07 -27.73
CA LEU A 26 0.90 7.62 -28.14
C LEU A 26 0.78 6.14 -28.50
N HIS A 27 0.52 5.86 -29.77
CA HIS A 27 0.71 4.53 -30.35
C HIS A 27 2.19 4.39 -30.67
N SER A 28 2.92 3.61 -29.89
CA SER A 28 4.24 3.13 -30.27
C SER A 28 4.08 1.76 -30.92
N THR A 29 4.14 1.73 -32.25
CA THR A 29 4.19 0.52 -33.05
C THR A 29 5.64 0.13 -33.28
N LEU A 30 6.11 -0.91 -32.60
CA LEU A 30 7.28 -1.68 -33.01
C LEU A 30 6.92 -3.17 -32.95
N PRO A 31 7.05 -3.92 -34.07
CA PRO A 31 6.77 -5.35 -34.09
C PRO A 31 7.99 -6.11 -33.56
N LEU A 32 7.80 -6.98 -32.57
CA LEU A 32 8.83 -7.91 -32.13
C LEU A 32 8.46 -9.34 -32.52
N THR A 33 9.28 -9.85 -33.43
CA THR A 33 9.31 -11.19 -33.99
C THR A 33 9.37 -12.24 -32.87
N SER A 34 8.42 -13.17 -32.86
CA SER A 34 8.37 -14.29 -31.92
C SER A 34 9.44 -15.32 -32.27
N THR A 35 10.35 -15.59 -31.32
CA THR A 35 11.15 -16.82 -31.29
C THR A 35 10.63 -17.69 -30.14
N PRO A 36 10.54 -19.03 -30.29
CA PRO A 36 9.97 -19.91 -29.28
C PRO A 36 11.06 -20.33 -28.30
N ASP A 37 11.14 -19.68 -27.15
CA ASP A 37 11.98 -20.18 -26.05
C ASP A 37 11.20 -21.18 -25.20
N HIS A 38 11.73 -22.40 -25.17
CA HIS A 38 11.39 -23.47 -24.25
C HIS A 38 11.53 -22.95 -22.80
N THR A 39 10.42 -22.78 -22.09
CA THR A 39 10.44 -22.65 -20.62
C THR A 39 9.55 -23.73 -20.02
N THR A 40 10.20 -24.61 -19.26
CA THR A 40 9.62 -25.56 -18.32
C THR A 40 8.51 -24.95 -17.47
N PRO A 41 7.38 -25.64 -17.24
CA PRO A 41 6.28 -25.11 -16.45
C PRO A 41 6.68 -25.02 -14.98
N ASP A 42 6.76 -23.79 -14.47
CA ASP A 42 6.92 -23.51 -13.04
C ASP A 42 5.71 -24.11 -12.27
N PRO A 43 5.92 -25.04 -11.31
CA PRO A 43 4.84 -25.72 -10.64
C PRO A 43 4.28 -24.81 -9.54
N ASN A 44 3.24 -24.08 -9.91
CA ASN A 44 2.20 -23.41 -9.10
C ASN A 44 2.14 -21.90 -9.36
N PRO A 45 1.05 -21.38 -9.95
CA PRO A 45 0.85 -19.95 -10.01
C PRO A 45 0.78 -19.40 -8.58
N VAL A 46 1.67 -18.47 -8.23
CA VAL A 46 1.61 -17.71 -6.98
C VAL A 46 0.19 -17.17 -6.85
N LYS A 47 -0.49 -17.32 -5.71
CA LYS A 47 -1.86 -16.83 -5.54
C LYS A 47 -1.90 -15.80 -4.40
N PRO A 48 -2.76 -14.77 -4.49
CA PRO A 48 -3.01 -13.90 -3.35
C PRO A 48 -3.56 -14.69 -2.16
N LEU A 49 -3.19 -14.25 -0.96
CA LEU A 49 -3.57 -14.89 0.29
C LEU A 49 -4.87 -14.31 0.82
N THR A 50 -5.70 -15.19 1.35
CA THR A 50 -6.82 -14.82 2.21
C THR A 50 -6.33 -14.44 3.61
N LYS A 51 -7.13 -13.67 4.36
CA LYS A 51 -6.82 -13.31 5.76
C LYS A 51 -6.47 -14.51 6.67
N PRO A 52 -7.19 -15.64 6.67
CA PRO A 52 -6.84 -16.79 7.51
C PRO A 52 -5.52 -17.46 7.09
N GLU A 53 -5.21 -17.51 5.80
CA GLU A 53 -3.93 -18.06 5.31
C GLU A 53 -2.76 -17.19 5.77
N LEU A 54 -2.89 -15.87 5.64
CA LEU A 54 -1.89 -14.93 6.17
C LEU A 54 -1.74 -15.10 7.69
N LYS A 55 -2.84 -15.19 8.43
CA LYS A 55 -2.80 -15.38 9.90
C LYS A 55 -2.06 -16.66 10.27
N THR A 56 -2.33 -17.75 9.55
CA THR A 56 -1.64 -19.03 9.76
C THR A 56 -0.14 -18.88 9.51
N LEU A 57 0.25 -18.27 8.38
CA LEU A 57 1.64 -18.02 8.02
C LEU A 57 2.39 -17.19 9.08
N VAL A 58 1.78 -16.10 9.57
CA VAL A 58 2.37 -15.27 10.63
C VAL A 58 2.53 -16.06 11.95
N LEU A 59 1.54 -16.87 12.32
CA LEU A 59 1.58 -17.66 13.55
C LEU A 59 2.63 -18.78 13.52
N THR A 60 2.99 -19.31 12.34
CA THR A 60 4.11 -20.28 12.23
C THR A 60 5.44 -19.70 12.72
N GLN A 61 5.59 -18.37 12.70
CA GLN A 61 6.80 -17.68 13.14
C GLN A 61 6.78 -17.30 14.64
N TYR A 62 5.74 -17.70 15.37
CA TYR A 62 5.62 -17.44 16.80
C TYR A 62 6.26 -18.57 17.61
N ARG A 63 7.30 -18.25 18.39
CA ARG A 63 7.96 -19.20 19.30
C ARG A 63 8.49 -18.49 20.54
N HIS A 64 8.39 -19.16 21.69
CA HIS A 64 8.83 -18.63 22.99
C HIS A 64 8.29 -17.24 23.31
N GLY A 65 7.01 -17.00 23.03
CA GLY A 65 6.34 -15.73 23.37
C GLY A 65 6.62 -14.56 22.41
N LYS A 66 7.40 -14.77 21.35
CA LYS A 66 7.79 -13.71 20.40
C LYS A 66 7.66 -14.18 18.96
N PHE A 67 7.43 -13.24 18.04
CA PHE A 67 7.52 -13.46 16.60
C PHE A 67 8.95 -13.25 16.12
N HIS A 68 9.40 -14.07 15.19
CA HIS A 68 10.77 -14.03 14.64
C HIS A 68 10.74 -13.97 13.12
N ASN A 69 11.74 -13.37 12.50
CA ASN A 69 11.97 -13.44 11.05
C ASN A 69 10.74 -13.07 10.18
N LEU A 70 9.84 -12.21 10.67
CA LEU A 70 8.62 -11.85 9.95
C LEU A 70 8.90 -11.24 8.58
N ILE A 71 9.93 -10.40 8.47
CA ILE A 71 10.33 -9.81 7.19
C ILE A 71 10.76 -10.91 6.22
N ARG A 72 11.75 -11.71 6.62
CA ARG A 72 12.37 -12.74 5.78
C ARG A 72 11.43 -13.89 5.40
N ASN A 73 10.58 -14.34 6.34
CA ASN A 73 9.79 -15.57 6.16
C ASN A 73 8.33 -15.31 5.80
N VAL A 74 7.82 -14.09 6.01
CA VAL A 74 6.40 -13.76 5.77
C VAL A 74 6.28 -12.61 4.78
N VAL A 75 6.84 -11.44 5.08
CA VAL A 75 6.71 -10.25 4.21
C VAL A 75 7.36 -10.50 2.84
N ALA A 76 8.53 -11.14 2.82
CA ALA A 76 9.24 -11.51 1.60
C ALA A 76 8.56 -12.64 0.81
N SER A 77 7.43 -13.20 1.27
CA SER A 77 6.71 -14.21 0.48
C SER A 77 6.08 -13.57 -0.77
N PRO A 78 6.29 -14.14 -1.98
CA PRO A 78 5.67 -13.62 -3.21
C PRO A 78 4.15 -13.48 -3.12
N SER A 79 3.48 -14.44 -2.46
CA SER A 79 2.04 -14.39 -2.22
C SER A 79 1.60 -13.22 -1.33
N VAL A 80 2.40 -12.86 -0.31
CA VAL A 80 2.11 -11.72 0.58
C VAL A 80 2.32 -10.41 -0.17
N LEU A 81 3.43 -10.27 -0.89
CA LEU A 81 3.72 -9.09 -1.71
C LEU A 81 2.67 -8.88 -2.81
N LEU A 82 2.21 -9.96 -3.44
CA LEU A 82 1.14 -9.89 -4.42
C LEU A 82 -0.18 -9.40 -3.80
N THR A 83 -0.53 -9.95 -2.63
CA THR A 83 -1.74 -9.51 -1.90
C THR A 83 -1.64 -8.03 -1.53
N ALA A 84 -0.45 -7.57 -1.15
CA ALA A 84 -0.17 -6.15 -0.91
C ALA A 84 -0.40 -5.30 -2.18
N CYS A 85 0.10 -5.74 -3.34
CA CYS A 85 -0.19 -5.06 -4.61
C CYS A 85 -1.70 -4.92 -4.87
N GLN A 86 -2.47 -5.98 -4.61
CA GLN A 86 -3.92 -5.97 -4.80
C GLN A 86 -4.62 -4.96 -3.85
N ASN A 87 -4.21 -4.89 -2.59
CA ASN A 87 -4.76 -3.92 -1.63
C ASN A 87 -4.45 -2.46 -2.00
N LEU A 88 -3.33 -2.21 -2.68
CA LEU A 88 -2.94 -0.88 -3.15
C LEU A 88 -3.66 -0.47 -4.44
N THR A 89 -4.31 -1.41 -5.11
CA THR A 89 -5.00 -1.15 -6.38
C THR A 89 -6.31 -0.44 -6.09
N PRO A 90 -6.59 0.72 -6.71
CA PRO A 90 -7.88 1.38 -6.58
C PRO A 90 -8.98 0.42 -7.04
N THR A 91 -9.94 0.12 -6.18
CA THR A 91 -11.16 -0.58 -6.59
C THR A 91 -11.85 0.26 -7.66
N PRO A 92 -12.06 -0.24 -8.89
CA PRO A 92 -12.78 0.53 -9.89
C PRO A 92 -14.20 0.79 -9.36
N HIS A 93 -14.66 2.03 -9.44
CA HIS A 93 -16.01 2.46 -9.06
C HIS A 93 -17.12 1.84 -9.95
N ASN A 94 -16.81 0.80 -10.72
CA ASN A 94 -17.75 0.03 -11.51
C ASN A 94 -17.28 -1.42 -11.51
N ASN A 95 -18.21 -2.36 -11.44
CA ASN A 95 -18.06 -3.82 -11.34
C ASN A 95 -17.28 -4.48 -12.50
N ALA A 96 -16.07 -4.01 -12.82
CA ALA A 96 -15.16 -4.64 -13.76
C ALA A 96 -14.19 -5.53 -12.97
N PRO A 97 -14.12 -6.84 -13.26
CA PRO A 97 -13.22 -7.76 -12.57
C PRO A 97 -11.79 -7.58 -13.12
N ASN A 98 -11.19 -6.42 -12.85
CA ASN A 98 -9.78 -6.21 -13.14
C ASN A 98 -8.98 -6.65 -11.90
N SER A 99 -9.07 -7.95 -11.58
CA SER A 99 -8.11 -8.55 -10.65
C SER A 99 -6.76 -8.44 -11.33
N LEU A 100 -5.88 -7.56 -10.84
CA LEU A 100 -4.50 -7.51 -11.32
C LEU A 100 -3.93 -8.93 -11.22
N THR A 101 -3.68 -9.53 -12.38
CA THR A 101 -2.99 -10.81 -12.47
C THR A 101 -1.51 -10.55 -12.20
N ILE A 102 -0.83 -11.55 -11.64
CA ILE A 102 0.61 -11.49 -11.33
C ILE A 102 1.40 -11.06 -12.53
N ASP A 103 1.06 -11.60 -13.70
CA ASP A 103 1.73 -11.27 -14.95
C ASP A 103 1.65 -9.77 -15.25
N SER A 104 0.53 -9.11 -14.99
CA SER A 104 0.37 -7.68 -15.26
C SER A 104 1.21 -6.80 -14.33
N VAL A 105 1.33 -7.17 -13.05
CA VAL A 105 2.15 -6.40 -12.08
C VAL A 105 3.64 -6.68 -12.29
N SER A 106 3.99 -7.94 -12.47
CA SER A 106 5.36 -8.43 -12.65
C SER A 106 6.00 -7.91 -13.94
N THR A 107 5.26 -7.87 -15.04
CA THR A 107 5.81 -7.48 -16.34
C THR A 107 5.84 -5.97 -16.59
N HIS A 108 4.95 -5.18 -15.98
CA HIS A 108 4.80 -3.76 -16.32
C HIS A 108 5.28 -2.78 -15.23
N PHE A 109 5.32 -3.18 -13.96
CA PHE A 109 5.53 -2.21 -12.87
C PHE A 109 6.56 -2.63 -11.80
N LEU A 110 6.60 -3.91 -11.42
CA LEU A 110 7.43 -4.39 -10.31
C LEU A 110 7.62 -5.91 -10.38
N SER A 111 8.87 -6.39 -10.42
CA SER A 111 9.18 -7.81 -10.26
C SER A 111 8.95 -8.25 -8.80
N VAL A 112 7.89 -9.03 -8.58
CA VAL A 112 7.52 -9.54 -7.24
C VAL A 112 8.58 -10.51 -6.71
N GLN A 113 9.15 -11.34 -7.59
CA GLN A 113 10.16 -12.33 -7.22
C GLN A 113 11.48 -11.66 -6.81
N GLU A 114 11.95 -10.68 -7.58
CA GLU A 114 13.16 -9.93 -7.24
C GLU A 114 12.99 -9.19 -5.90
N MET A 115 11.83 -8.59 -5.68
CA MET A 115 11.52 -7.92 -4.42
C MET A 115 11.46 -8.90 -3.23
N ALA A 116 10.92 -10.10 -3.44
CA ALA A 116 10.92 -11.17 -2.45
C ALA A 116 12.36 -11.56 -2.06
N ASP A 117 13.23 -11.77 -3.04
CA ASP A 117 14.63 -12.14 -2.83
C ASP A 117 15.40 -11.02 -2.10
N GLU A 118 15.26 -9.77 -2.55
CA GLU A 118 15.87 -8.61 -1.89
C GLU A 118 15.44 -8.47 -0.42
N LEU A 119 14.16 -8.63 -0.10
CA LEU A 119 13.65 -8.57 1.26
C LEU A 119 14.11 -9.78 2.10
N GLY A 120 14.11 -10.98 1.51
CA GLY A 120 14.53 -12.22 2.16
C GLY A 120 16.02 -12.23 2.50
N GLU A 121 16.83 -11.58 1.68
CA GLU A 121 18.28 -11.53 1.81
C GLU A 121 18.79 -10.23 2.46
N ASN A 122 17.87 -9.35 2.91
CA ASN A 122 18.17 -8.04 3.49
C ASN A 122 19.00 -7.12 2.57
N ARG A 123 18.76 -7.20 1.25
CA ARG A 123 19.38 -6.34 0.23
C ARG A 123 18.45 -5.24 -0.30
N PHE A 124 17.22 -5.16 0.21
CA PHE A 124 16.26 -4.16 -0.22
C PHE A 124 16.73 -2.74 0.15
N ASP A 125 16.92 -1.91 -0.87
CA ASP A 125 17.33 -0.51 -0.70
C ASP A 125 16.11 0.41 -0.56
N PHE A 126 15.88 0.90 0.65
CA PHE A 126 14.76 1.78 0.98
C PHE A 126 14.95 3.20 0.45
N ASP A 127 16.20 3.69 0.43
CA ASP A 127 16.50 5.08 0.12
C ASP A 127 16.32 5.36 -1.37
N SER A 128 16.72 4.42 -2.24
CA SER A 128 16.45 4.53 -3.69
C SER A 128 14.97 4.45 -4.04
N CYS A 129 14.12 3.98 -3.12
CA CYS A 129 12.68 3.91 -3.32
C CYS A 129 11.92 5.16 -2.84
N CYS A 130 12.63 6.20 -2.40
CA CYS A 130 12.07 7.41 -1.83
C CYS A 130 12.27 8.63 -2.75
N VAL A 131 11.27 9.51 -2.83
CA VAL A 131 11.34 10.79 -3.54
C VAL A 131 10.98 11.92 -2.59
N ALA A 132 11.90 12.86 -2.40
CA ALA A 132 11.66 14.05 -1.58
C ALA A 132 10.85 15.09 -2.36
N VAL A 133 9.72 15.51 -1.80
CA VAL A 133 8.87 16.58 -2.33
C VAL A 133 9.13 17.85 -1.52
N PRO A 134 9.61 18.92 -2.16
CA PRO A 134 9.94 20.15 -1.46
C PRO A 134 8.70 20.80 -0.84
N PRO A 135 8.86 21.53 0.27
CA PRO A 135 7.75 22.18 0.94
C PRO A 135 7.13 23.27 0.05
N SER A 136 5.80 23.35 0.05
CA SER A 136 5.07 24.41 -0.69
C SER A 136 5.28 25.81 -0.10
N ARG A 137 5.69 25.91 1.18
CA ARG A 137 5.94 27.17 1.88
C ARG A 137 7.42 27.27 2.28
N LYS A 138 7.94 28.50 2.33
CA LYS A 138 9.35 28.81 2.71
C LYS A 138 9.80 28.26 4.07
N LYS A 139 8.86 27.83 4.93
CA LYS A 139 9.12 27.27 6.27
C LYS A 139 8.33 25.98 6.48
N GLY A 140 8.57 24.97 5.64
CA GLY A 140 7.98 23.64 5.77
C GLY A 140 9.04 22.55 5.65
N GLU A 141 8.72 21.35 6.12
CA GLU A 141 9.57 20.17 5.96
C GLU A 141 9.32 19.52 4.59
N SER A 142 10.38 18.94 4.02
CA SER A 142 10.27 18.14 2.80
C SER A 142 9.51 16.85 3.10
N LEU A 143 8.57 16.48 2.24
CA LEU A 143 7.82 15.24 2.38
C LEU A 143 8.50 14.14 1.58
N VAL A 144 8.93 13.07 2.25
CA VAL A 144 9.47 11.89 1.55
C VAL A 144 8.32 10.99 1.13
N LEU A 145 8.18 10.77 -0.17
CA LEU A 145 7.16 9.93 -0.76
C LEU A 145 7.75 8.59 -1.23
N PRO A 146 7.12 7.46 -0.89
CA PRO A 146 7.53 6.15 -1.39
C PRO A 146 7.08 5.95 -2.85
N ASN A 147 7.93 5.30 -3.64
CA ASN A 147 7.54 4.74 -4.94
C ASN A 147 6.65 3.48 -4.76
N LEU A 148 6.19 2.88 -5.86
CA LEU A 148 5.33 1.69 -5.78
C LEU A 148 6.00 0.52 -5.05
N LYS A 149 7.28 0.24 -5.32
CA LYS A 149 8.06 -0.84 -4.69
C LYS A 149 8.04 -0.72 -3.17
N LEU A 150 8.34 0.48 -2.64
CA LEU A 150 8.29 0.72 -1.19
C LEU A 150 6.87 0.74 -0.62
N LYS A 151 5.87 1.24 -1.37
CA LYS A 151 4.46 1.15 -0.94
C LYS A 151 4.02 -0.29 -0.74
N VAL A 152 4.41 -1.20 -1.63
CA VAL A 152 4.11 -2.65 -1.53
C VAL A 152 4.76 -3.23 -0.26
N ALA A 153 6.02 -2.88 0.03
CA ALA A 153 6.69 -3.34 1.25
C ALA A 153 5.97 -2.85 2.52
N ILE A 154 5.62 -1.56 2.57
CA ILE A 154 4.92 -0.95 3.71
C ILE A 154 3.54 -1.60 3.91
N GLU A 155 2.81 -1.84 2.82
CA GLU A 155 1.53 -2.53 2.82
C GLU A 155 1.65 -3.96 3.36
N ALA A 156 2.62 -4.73 2.87
CA ALA A 156 2.86 -6.10 3.32
C ALA A 156 3.25 -6.16 4.81
N VAL A 157 4.11 -5.24 5.27
CA VAL A 157 4.43 -5.08 6.69
C VAL A 157 3.18 -4.74 7.49
N ARG A 158 2.35 -3.80 7.02
CA ARG A 158 1.10 -3.45 7.70
C ARG A 158 0.20 -4.67 7.88
N MET A 159 -0.02 -5.45 6.81
CA MET A 159 -0.84 -6.67 6.87
C MET A 159 -0.33 -7.67 7.92
N VAL A 160 0.99 -7.88 7.99
CA VAL A 160 1.60 -8.78 8.97
C VAL A 160 1.46 -8.23 10.40
N LEU A 161 1.69 -6.93 10.60
CA LEU A 161 1.56 -6.30 11.92
C LEU A 161 0.12 -6.22 12.40
N GLU A 162 -0.86 -6.11 11.50
CA GLU A 162 -2.29 -6.21 11.83
C GLU A 162 -2.59 -7.56 12.51
N VAL A 163 -2.06 -8.67 11.96
CA VAL A 163 -2.22 -10.00 12.58
C VAL A 163 -1.58 -10.08 13.97
N VAL A 164 -0.40 -9.47 14.16
CA VAL A 164 0.34 -9.54 15.42
C VAL A 164 -0.33 -8.70 16.50
N TYR A 165 -0.79 -7.50 16.15
CA TYR A 165 -1.14 -6.47 17.11
C TYR A 165 -2.63 -6.19 17.24
N ASP A 166 -3.48 -6.44 16.24
CA ASP A 166 -4.88 -5.95 16.30
C ASP A 166 -5.63 -6.48 17.54
N ASP A 167 -5.43 -7.75 17.90
CA ASP A 167 -6.01 -8.38 19.10
C ASP A 167 -5.30 -7.95 20.42
N ARG A 168 -4.14 -7.28 20.33
CA ARG A 168 -3.29 -6.88 21.47
C ARG A 168 -3.30 -5.38 21.73
N LEU A 169 -3.89 -4.59 20.83
CA LEU A 169 -4.03 -3.16 21.01
C LEU A 169 -4.97 -2.86 22.19
N ALA A 170 -4.69 -1.76 22.90
CA ALA A 170 -5.57 -1.30 23.97
C ALA A 170 -6.98 -1.04 23.42
N THR A 171 -8.00 -1.29 24.24
CA THR A 171 -9.42 -1.09 23.86
C THR A 171 -9.71 0.34 23.37
N PHE A 172 -8.96 1.33 23.85
CA PHE A 172 -9.10 2.74 23.50
C PHE A 172 -8.20 3.20 22.33
N ALA A 173 -7.52 2.28 21.65
CA ALA A 173 -6.82 2.58 20.42
C ALA A 173 -7.83 2.62 19.26
N TYR A 174 -8.24 3.82 18.84
CA TYR A 174 -9.23 4.01 17.76
C TYR A 174 -8.62 4.39 16.41
N GLY A 175 -7.40 4.91 16.38
CA GLY A 175 -6.75 5.37 15.16
C GLY A 175 -6.14 4.23 14.36
N GLY A 176 -6.29 4.25 13.03
CA GLY A 176 -5.58 3.32 12.13
C GLY A 176 -6.05 1.87 12.17
N ARG A 177 -7.19 1.58 12.83
CA ARG A 177 -7.76 0.23 12.91
C ARG A 177 -8.93 0.06 11.97
N VAL A 178 -9.12 -1.16 11.50
CA VAL A 178 -10.24 -1.51 10.62
C VAL A 178 -11.56 -1.33 11.38
N GLY A 179 -12.47 -0.53 10.83
CA GLY A 179 -13.79 -0.29 11.42
C GLY A 179 -13.83 0.65 12.64
N MET A 180 -12.69 1.25 13.04
CA MET A 180 -12.62 2.22 14.13
C MET A 180 -12.06 3.56 13.64
N GLY A 181 -12.51 4.65 14.25
CA GLY A 181 -12.03 5.97 13.92
C GLY A 181 -12.47 7.04 14.91
N ARG A 182 -12.32 8.30 14.50
CA ARG A 182 -12.64 9.48 15.35
C ARG A 182 -14.06 9.43 15.91
N HIS A 183 -15.03 8.99 15.11
CA HIS A 183 -16.42 8.88 15.55
C HIS A 183 -16.61 7.83 16.65
N THR A 184 -15.91 6.69 16.57
CA THR A 184 -15.93 5.65 17.61
C THR A 184 -15.36 6.19 18.93
N ALA A 185 -14.23 6.91 18.85
CA ALA A 185 -13.60 7.55 20.01
C ALA A 185 -14.53 8.57 20.69
N ILE A 186 -15.16 9.47 19.91
CA ILE A 186 -16.06 10.49 20.43
C ILE A 186 -17.30 9.88 21.09
N ARG A 187 -17.88 8.83 20.49
CA ARG A 187 -19.04 8.12 21.07
C ARG A 187 -18.69 7.50 22.41
N TYR A 188 -17.48 6.96 22.56
CA TYR A 188 -17.01 6.42 23.82
C TYR A 188 -16.91 7.50 24.90
N LEU A 189 -16.33 8.66 24.59
CA LEU A 189 -16.17 9.78 25.54
C LEU A 189 -17.49 10.43 25.99
N LYS A 190 -18.57 10.25 25.22
CA LYS A 190 -19.87 10.85 25.50
C LYS A 190 -20.64 10.11 26.62
N ASN A 191 -20.29 8.84 26.85
CA ASN A 191 -20.92 7.97 27.84
C ASN A 191 -20.01 7.79 29.06
#